data_AF-A0AAP5JXT3-F1
#
_entry.id   AF-A0AAP5JXT3-F1
#
_cell.length_a   1.000
_cell.length_b   1.000
_cell.length_c   1.000
_cell.angle_alpha   90.00
_cell.angle_beta   90.00
_cell.angle_gamma   90.00
#
_symmetry.space_group_name_H-M   'P 1'
#
loop_
_entity.id
_entity.type
_entity.pdbx_description
1 polymer ?
#
loop_
_entity_poly.entity_id
_entity_poly.type
_entity_poly.pdbx_seq_one_letter_code
_entity_poly.pdbx_strand_id
1 'polypeptide(L)'
;MKKSLTFILLAAMFVIVLSGCSLGENIDRYSPFASKTDVYGVVKGEPKLDSKAQENGVTSYSYDLVGYDKDLNKIDLGFGSKEKHPVGTYIKAVKKGSDTRMHDVAVVKKEDVPENILKKLDEK
;
A
#
# COMPACT_ATOMS: atom_id res chain seq x y z
N MET A 1 -19.55 -10.29 -46.73
CA MET A 1 -18.41 -10.66 -45.87
C MET A 1 -17.47 -9.50 -45.49
N LYS A 2 -17.74 -8.23 -45.85
CA LYS A 2 -16.87 -7.08 -45.49
C LYS A 2 -17.26 -6.37 -44.18
N LYS A 3 -18.52 -6.49 -43.74
CA LYS A 3 -19.04 -5.81 -42.54
C LYS A 3 -18.67 -6.52 -41.23
N SER A 4 -18.53 -7.85 -41.22
CA SER A 4 -18.20 -8.60 -39.99
C SER A 4 -16.74 -8.42 -39.54
N LEU A 5 -15.81 -8.21 -40.49
CA LEU A 5 -14.41 -7.92 -40.18
C LEU A 5 -14.26 -6.58 -39.44
N THR A 6 -15.06 -5.57 -39.80
CA THR A 6 -15.05 -4.26 -39.12
C THR A 6 -15.53 -4.37 -37.67
N PHE A 7 -16.56 -5.18 -37.41
CA PHE A 7 -17.05 -5.42 -36.04
C PHE A 7 -16.04 -6.18 -35.18
N ILE A 8 -15.32 -7.15 -35.75
CA ILE A 8 -14.27 -7.89 -35.04
C ILE A 8 -13.10 -6.97 -34.68
N LEU A 9 -12.73 -6.06 -35.59
CA LEU A 9 -11.64 -5.11 -35.37
C LEU A 9 -12.01 -4.03 -34.34
N LEU A 10 -13.28 -3.57 -34.34
CA LEU A 10 -13.80 -2.68 -33.29
C LEU A 10 -13.85 -3.37 -31.92
N ALA A 11 -14.31 -4.62 -31.86
CA ALA A 11 -14.36 -5.39 -30.63
C ALA A 11 -12.96 -5.65 -30.06
N ALA A 12 -11.98 -5.96 -30.92
CA ALA A 12 -10.59 -6.12 -30.52
C ALA A 12 -9.97 -4.81 -29.97
N MET A 13 -10.28 -3.66 -30.58
CA MET A 13 -9.85 -2.36 -30.02
C MET A 13 -10.50 -2.07 -28.67
N PHE A 14 -11.77 -2.43 -28.47
CA PHE A 14 -12.47 -2.22 -27.20
C PHE A 14 -11.84 -3.04 -26.05
N VAL A 15 -11.41 -4.27 -26.33
CA VAL A 15 -10.72 -5.12 -25.35
C VAL A 15 -9.35 -4.53 -24.97
N ILE A 16 -8.58 -4.01 -25.93
CA ILE A 16 -7.27 -3.40 -25.66
C ILE A 16 -7.40 -2.11 -24.82
N VAL A 17 -8.44 -1.29 -25.07
CA VAL A 17 -8.73 -0.11 -24.25
C VAL A 17 -9.12 -0.49 -22.82
N LEU A 18 -9.88 -1.57 -22.63
CA LEU A 18 -10.26 -2.07 -21.30
C LEU A 18 -9.09 -2.68 -20.53
N SER A 19 -8.19 -3.41 -21.20
CA SER A 19 -7.00 -4.00 -20.57
C SER A 19 -5.93 -2.96 -20.19
N GLY A 20 -5.91 -1.81 -20.87
CA GLY A 20 -4.98 -0.71 -20.61
C GLY A 20 -5.44 0.29 -19.53
N CYS A 21 -6.65 0.14 -18.99
CA CYS A 21 -7.19 1.02 -17.96
C CYS A 21 -6.66 0.66 -16.56
N SER A 22 -5.38 0.92 -16.31
CA SER A 22 -4.84 1.23 -14.96
C SER A 22 -5.34 2.60 -14.44
N LEU A 23 -6.46 3.09 -14.99
CA LEU A 23 -7.18 4.29 -14.55
C LEU A 23 -7.71 4.13 -13.12
N GLY A 24 -8.11 2.92 -12.70
CA GLY A 24 -8.63 2.68 -11.35
C GLY A 24 -7.61 2.95 -10.23
N GLU A 25 -6.36 2.49 -10.40
CA GLU A 25 -5.31 2.56 -9.37
C GLU A 25 -4.91 4.00 -9.01
N ASN A 26 -5.05 4.94 -9.96
CA ASN A 26 -4.76 6.35 -9.73
C ASN A 26 -5.98 7.17 -9.30
N ILE A 27 -7.20 6.73 -9.62
CA ILE A 27 -8.42 7.45 -9.22
C ILE A 27 -8.56 7.42 -7.69
N ASP A 28 -8.37 6.27 -7.06
CA ASP A 28 -8.54 6.13 -5.61
C ASP A 28 -7.54 6.97 -4.81
N ARG A 29 -6.35 7.20 -5.37
CA ARG A 29 -5.30 8.01 -4.74
C ARG A 29 -5.74 9.44 -4.48
N TYR A 30 -6.50 10.03 -5.41
CA TYR A 30 -6.95 11.42 -5.35
C TYR A 30 -8.45 11.56 -5.06
N SER A 31 -9.20 10.46 -5.06
CA SER A 31 -10.63 10.46 -4.78
C SER A 31 -10.89 10.68 -3.30
N PRO A 32 -11.68 11.70 -2.92
CA PRO A 32 -12.11 11.88 -1.53
C PRO A 32 -13.10 10.79 -1.07
N PHE A 33 -13.69 10.05 -2.02
CA PHE A 33 -14.66 8.97 -1.77
C PHE A 33 -14.02 7.58 -1.76
N ALA A 34 -12.70 7.48 -1.98
CA ALA A 34 -12.00 6.21 -1.85
C ALA A 34 -12.15 5.66 -0.42
N SER A 35 -12.36 4.35 -0.31
CA SER A 35 -12.39 3.68 0.98
C SER A 35 -11.07 3.87 1.71
N LYS A 36 -11.13 4.04 3.03
CA LYS A 36 -9.95 4.17 3.89
C LYS A 36 -9.95 3.04 4.88
N THR A 37 -8.85 2.30 4.93
CA THR A 37 -8.66 1.19 5.86
C THR A 37 -7.42 1.44 6.69
N ASP A 38 -7.58 1.43 8.00
CA ASP A 38 -6.46 1.46 8.93
C ASP A 38 -5.74 0.11 8.90
N VAL A 39 -4.43 0.15 8.74
CA VAL A 39 -3.54 -1.01 8.73
C VAL A 39 -2.49 -0.82 9.81
N TYR A 40 -2.29 -1.85 10.63
CA TYR A 40 -1.35 -1.83 11.74
C TYR A 40 -0.25 -2.86 11.52
N GLY A 41 1.00 -2.47 11.76
CA GLY A 41 2.18 -3.34 11.66
C GLY A 41 3.20 -3.07 12.76
N VAL A 42 4.22 -3.92 12.84
CA VAL A 42 5.33 -3.77 13.79
C VAL A 42 6.67 -3.91 13.08
N VAL A 43 7.63 -3.05 13.41
CA VAL A 43 8.99 -3.14 12.89
C VAL A 43 9.67 -4.38 13.47
N LYS A 44 9.92 -5.40 12.63
CA LYS A 44 10.56 -6.67 13.05
C LYS A 44 12.07 -6.74 12.74
N GLY A 45 12.59 -5.79 11.96
CA GLY A 45 13.98 -5.81 11.52
C GLY A 45 14.50 -4.43 11.11
N GLU A 46 15.76 -4.42 10.73
CA GLU A 46 16.46 -3.22 10.25
C GLU A 46 15.88 -2.73 8.92
N PRO A 47 15.64 -1.42 8.76
CA PRO A 47 15.19 -0.87 7.48
C PRO A 47 16.28 -0.93 6.42
N LYS A 48 15.86 -0.88 5.15
CA LYS A 48 16.77 -0.67 4.03
C LYS A 48 17.00 0.82 3.84
N LEU A 49 18.21 1.23 3.49
CA LEU A 49 18.45 2.59 3.04
C LEU A 49 17.87 2.77 1.63
N ASP A 50 17.16 3.86 1.38
CA ASP A 50 16.70 4.20 0.04
C ASP A 50 17.85 4.78 -0.78
N SER A 51 18.41 3.95 -1.67
CA SER A 51 19.53 4.33 -2.53
C SER A 51 19.21 5.55 -3.42
N LYS A 52 17.95 5.68 -3.88
CA LYS A 52 17.56 6.82 -4.73
C LYS A 52 17.49 8.11 -3.93
N ALA A 53 17.03 8.04 -2.67
CA ALA A 53 17.08 9.20 -1.79
C ALA A 53 18.55 9.59 -1.51
N GLN A 54 19.41 8.60 -1.25
CA GLN A 54 20.82 8.81 -0.97
C GLN A 54 21.57 9.46 -2.15
N GLU A 55 21.28 9.06 -3.39
CA GLU A 55 21.83 9.69 -4.61
C GLU A 55 21.51 11.20 -4.69
N ASN A 56 20.41 11.63 -4.07
CA ASN A 56 20.00 13.03 -3.98
C ASN A 56 20.46 13.71 -2.69
N GLY A 57 21.36 13.09 -1.92
CA GLY A 57 21.87 13.62 -0.65
C GLY A 57 20.85 13.56 0.50
N VAL A 58 19.79 12.76 0.38
CA VAL A 58 18.73 12.63 1.38
C VAL A 58 18.78 11.25 2.02
N THR A 59 18.88 11.19 3.34
CA THR A 59 18.71 9.94 4.08
C THR A 59 17.23 9.60 4.19
N SER A 60 16.85 8.43 3.68
CA SER A 60 15.51 7.85 3.83
C SER A 60 15.63 6.35 4.08
N TYR A 61 14.81 5.84 4.99
CA TYR A 61 14.74 4.45 5.40
C TYR A 61 13.45 3.86 4.86
N SER A 62 13.56 2.77 4.09
CA SER A 62 12.43 2.02 3.56
C SER A 62 12.10 0.84 4.47
N TYR A 63 10.83 0.72 4.79
CA TYR A 63 10.26 -0.34 5.60
C TYR A 63 9.28 -1.15 4.75
N ASP A 64 9.49 -2.46 4.70
CA ASP A 64 8.58 -3.44 4.09
C ASP A 64 8.03 -4.31 5.22
N LEU A 65 6.90 -3.92 5.81
CA LEU A 65 6.30 -4.64 6.94
C LEU A 65 5.09 -5.46 6.48
N VAL A 66 4.76 -6.48 7.27
CA VAL A 66 3.44 -7.11 7.20
C VAL A 66 2.53 -6.39 8.19
N GLY A 67 1.40 -5.90 7.71
CA GLY A 67 0.35 -5.31 8.54
C GLY A 67 -0.98 -6.06 8.43
N TYR A 68 -1.90 -5.71 9.31
CA TYR A 68 -3.26 -6.24 9.30
C TYR A 68 -4.29 -5.11 9.48
N ASP A 69 -5.43 -5.25 8.83
CA ASP A 69 -6.59 -4.40 9.06
C ASP A 69 -7.48 -4.95 10.20
N LYS A 70 -8.58 -4.25 10.47
CA LYS A 70 -9.56 -4.63 11.50
C LYS A 70 -10.15 -6.03 11.32
N ASP A 71 -10.20 -6.52 10.08
CA ASP A 71 -10.78 -7.81 9.70
C ASP A 71 -9.70 -8.91 9.63
N LEU A 72 -8.47 -8.58 10.05
CA LEU A 72 -7.29 -9.45 10.05
C LEU A 72 -6.83 -9.86 8.65
N ASN A 73 -7.17 -9.08 7.63
CA ASN A 73 -6.60 -9.28 6.30
C ASN A 73 -5.13 -8.87 6.33
N LYS A 74 -4.26 -9.73 5.79
CA LYS A 74 -2.84 -9.44 5.64
C LYS A 74 -2.66 -8.40 4.54
N ILE A 75 -1.94 -7.32 4.85
CA ILE A 75 -1.67 -6.22 3.92
C ILE A 75 -0.18 -5.89 3.96
N ASP A 76 0.43 -5.70 2.78
CA ASP A 76 1.81 -5.24 2.68
C ASP A 76 1.89 -3.76 3.09
N LEU A 77 2.56 -3.49 4.22
CA LEU A 77 2.69 -2.16 4.82
C LEU A 77 4.09 -1.62 4.50
N GLY A 78 4.21 -1.07 3.29
CA GLY A 78 5.40 -0.41 2.79
C GLY A 78 5.39 1.10 3.05
N PHE A 79 6.45 1.65 3.64
CA PHE A 79 6.60 3.10 3.81
C PHE A 79 8.06 3.56 3.89
N GLY A 80 8.29 4.83 3.57
CA GLY A 80 9.58 5.51 3.76
C GLY A 80 9.54 6.46 4.96
N SER A 81 10.65 6.58 5.68
CA SER A 81 10.81 7.54 6.79
C SER A 81 12.19 8.18 6.76
N LYS A 82 12.29 9.46 7.14
CA LYS A 82 13.59 10.13 7.34
C LYS A 82 14.29 9.65 8.60
N GLU A 83 13.51 9.15 9.56
CA GLU A 83 14.00 8.69 10.85
C GLU A 83 14.01 7.17 10.91
N LYS A 84 15.01 6.63 11.61
CA LYS A 84 15.10 5.20 11.84
C LYS A 84 14.23 4.80 13.03
N HIS A 85 13.19 4.03 12.76
CA HIS A 85 12.35 3.38 13.77
C HIS A 85 13.00 2.10 14.32
N PRO A 86 13.12 1.97 15.66
CA PRO A 86 13.62 0.75 16.31
C PRO A 86 12.71 -0.46 16.11
N VAL A 87 13.27 -1.67 16.26
CA VAL A 87 12.51 -2.93 16.33
C VAL A 87 11.52 -2.87 17.49
N GLY A 88 10.29 -3.35 17.25
CA GLY A 88 9.18 -3.27 18.20
C GLY A 88 8.33 -1.99 18.09
N THR A 89 8.70 -1.05 17.22
CA THR A 89 7.88 0.14 16.95
C THR A 89 6.60 -0.28 16.21
N TYR A 90 5.44 0.12 16.75
CA TYR A 90 4.15 -0.09 16.09
C TYR A 90 3.83 1.06 15.15
N ILE A 91 3.34 0.71 13.96
CA ILE A 91 3.03 1.64 12.88
C ILE A 91 1.56 1.50 12.53
N LYS A 92 0.87 2.63 12.44
CA LYS A 92 -0.44 2.76 11.81
C LYS A 92 -0.28 3.46 10.47
N ALA A 93 -0.95 2.94 9.45
CA ALA A 93 -1.05 3.59 8.15
C ALA A 93 -2.46 3.44 7.58
N VAL A 94 -2.80 4.27 6.61
CA VAL A 94 -4.10 4.24 5.93
C VAL A 94 -3.90 3.74 4.49
N LYS A 95 -4.54 2.62 4.16
CA LYS A 95 -4.69 2.16 2.77
C LYS A 95 -5.91 2.86 2.16
N LYS A 96 -5.73 3.51 1.02
CA LYS A 96 -6.82 4.17 0.26
C LYS A 96 -7.19 3.34 -0.96
N GLY A 97 -8.39 2.75 -0.97
CA GLY A 97 -8.89 1.93 -2.07
C GLY A 97 -7.83 1.00 -2.67
N SER A 98 -7.63 1.11 -3.98
CA SER A 98 -6.63 0.37 -4.74
C SER A 98 -5.22 0.99 -4.75
N ASP A 99 -4.99 2.19 -4.18
CA ASP A 99 -3.68 2.87 -4.21
C ASP A 99 -2.59 2.02 -3.55
N THR A 100 -1.53 1.71 -4.28
CA THR A 100 -0.43 0.87 -3.79
C THR A 100 0.34 1.49 -2.63
N ARG A 101 0.16 2.79 -2.36
CA ARG A 101 0.86 3.53 -1.31
C ARG A 101 0.10 3.52 0.02
N MET A 102 0.87 3.50 1.10
CA MET A 102 0.37 3.81 2.43
C MET A 102 0.33 5.32 2.67
N HIS A 103 -0.74 5.78 3.30
CA HIS A 103 -0.98 7.18 3.64
C HIS A 103 -0.98 7.36 5.16
N ASP A 104 -0.84 8.60 5.62
CA ASP A 104 -1.02 8.99 7.01
C ASP A 104 -0.25 8.09 8.00
N VAL A 105 0.99 7.74 7.64
CA VAL A 105 1.83 6.84 8.41
C VAL A 105 2.22 7.51 9.73
N ALA A 106 1.93 6.84 10.84
CA ALA A 106 2.21 7.32 12.17
C ALA A 106 2.77 6.20 13.06
N VAL A 107 3.71 6.57 13.93
CA VAL A 107 4.12 5.72 15.05
C VAL A 107 3.00 5.78 16.10
N VAL A 108 2.55 4.61 16.55
CA VAL A 108 1.50 4.47 17.56
C VAL A 108 2.01 3.68 18.75
N LYS A 109 1.37 3.83 19.91
CA LYS A 109 1.70 3.00 21.07
C LYS A 109 1.06 1.62 20.93
N LYS A 110 1.57 0.64 21.66
CA LYS A 110 1.03 -0.73 21.63
C LYS A 110 -0.43 -0.75 22.04
N GLU A 111 -0.80 0.06 23.03
CA GLU A 111 -2.16 0.12 23.60
C GLU A 111 -3.20 0.68 22.63
N ASP A 112 -2.75 1.43 21.61
CA ASP A 112 -3.62 2.00 20.57
C ASP A 112 -3.89 1.01 19.42
N VAL A 113 -3.20 -0.14 19.39
CA VAL A 113 -3.39 -1.18 18.38
C VAL A 113 -4.50 -2.13 18.85
N PRO A 114 -5.51 -2.43 18.00
CA PRO A 114 -6.56 -3.39 18.35
C PRO A 114 -6.02 -4.74 18.81
N GLU A 115 -6.55 -5.28 19.90
CA GLU A 115 -6.03 -6.50 20.55
C GLU A 115 -5.98 -7.72 19.63
N ASN A 116 -6.96 -7.87 18.74
CA ASN A 116 -7.01 -8.95 17.76
C ASN A 116 -5.83 -8.86 16.77
N ILE A 117 -5.49 -7.64 16.34
CA ILE A 117 -4.34 -7.40 15.46
C ILE A 117 -3.03 -7.60 16.20
N LEU A 118 -2.92 -7.14 17.45
CA LEU A 118 -1.73 -7.37 18.29
C LEU A 118 -1.40 -8.86 18.39
N LYS A 119 -2.40 -9.69 18.72
CA LYS A 119 -2.23 -11.15 18.77
C LYS A 119 -1.71 -11.70 17.44
N LYS A 120 -2.26 -11.21 16.32
CA LYS A 120 -1.85 -11.63 14.97
C LYS A 120 -0.43 -11.20 14.59
N LEU A 121 0.00 -10.03 15.06
CA LEU A 121 1.37 -9.53 14.83
C LEU A 121 2.42 -10.29 15.66
N ASP A 122 2.03 -10.77 16.83
CA ASP A 122 2.86 -11.54 17.76
C ASP A 122 2.92 -13.05 17.41
N GLU A 123 2.02 -13.56 16.56
CA GLU A 123 2.11 -14.90 15.99
C GLU A 123 3.41 -15.05 15.16
N LYS A 124 4.18 -16.11 15.47
CA LYS A 124 5.46 -16.44 14.83
C LYS A 124 5.29 -17.35 13.62
#